data_AF-A0A381UV61-F1
#
_entry.id   AF-A0A381UV61-F1
#
_cell.length_a   1.000
_cell.length_b   1.000
_cell.length_c   1.000
_cell.angle_alpha   90.00
_cell.angle_beta   90.00
_cell.angle_gamma   90.00
#
_symmetry.space_group_name_H-M   'P 1'
#
loop_
_entity.id
_entity.type
_entity.pdbx_description
1 polymer ?
#
loop_
_entity_poly.entity_id
_entity_poly.type
_entity_poly.pdbx_seq_one_letter_code
_entity_poly.pdbx_strand_id
1 'polypeptide(L)'
;MQKKKMLKTLSEYYIKKGKVYDSSLEYGRQTDAPYSIKEIKKIMGGWGMLFKYLNTDYPDLEKDIDKEKLKDRGNLFKDKPAFPKSKVPKPPKPSMSKVTLTTGRNETNT
;
A
#
# COMPACT_ATOMS: atom_id res chain seq x y z
N MET A 1 3.15 30.28 16.49
CA MET A 1 4.07 29.93 15.38
C MET A 1 4.47 28.45 15.32
N GLN A 2 4.68 27.75 16.45
CA GLN A 2 5.14 26.35 16.44
C GLN A 2 4.13 25.35 15.86
N LYS A 3 2.83 25.51 16.14
CA LYS A 3 1.75 24.63 15.61
C LYS A 3 1.77 24.54 14.08
N LYS A 4 1.73 25.69 13.39
CA LYS A 4 1.74 25.75 11.92
C LYS A 4 2.99 25.14 11.30
N LYS A 5 4.18 25.39 11.88
CA LYS A 5 5.43 24.76 11.41
C LYS A 5 5.37 23.24 11.56
N MET A 6 4.90 22.74 12.70
CA MET A 6 4.79 21.31 12.95
C MET A 6 3.76 20.65 12.02
N LEU A 7 2.62 21.29 11.77
CA LEU A 7 1.62 20.84 10.79
C LEU A 7 2.23 20.70 9.39
N LYS A 8 2.97 21.72 8.92
CA LYS A 8 3.63 21.70 7.60
C LYS A 8 4.61 20.53 7.47
N THR A 9 5.46 20.33 8.47
CA THR A 9 6.44 19.24 8.46
C THR A 9 5.75 17.87 8.55
N LEU A 10 4.67 17.73 9.32
CA LEU A 10 3.89 16.50 9.39
C LEU A 10 3.16 16.21 8.06
N SER A 11 2.57 17.23 7.42
CA SER A 11 1.93 17.06 6.11
C SER A 11 2.93 16.64 5.05
N GLU A 12 4.11 17.26 4.99
CA GLU A 12 5.18 16.87 4.06
C GLU A 12 5.64 15.42 4.31
N TYR A 13 5.74 15.02 5.57
CA TYR A 13 6.06 13.65 5.95
C TYR A 13 5.00 12.65 5.49
N TYR A 14 3.70 12.97 5.66
CA TYR A 14 2.60 12.11 5.20
C TYR A 14 2.54 12.01 3.68
N ILE A 15 2.78 13.11 2.96
CA ILE A 15 2.90 13.12 1.49
C ILE A 15 4.04 12.19 1.05
N LYS A 16 5.23 12.34 1.64
CA LYS A 16 6.41 11.51 1.32
C LYS A 16 6.18 10.02 1.61
N LYS A 17 5.46 9.70 2.69
CA LYS A 17 5.08 8.31 3.02
C LYS A 17 3.95 7.79 2.14
N GLY A 18 3.21 8.68 1.47
CA GLY A 18 2.04 8.37 0.68
C GLY A 18 0.89 7.78 1.50
N LYS A 19 0.83 8.08 2.81
CA LYS A 19 -0.29 7.74 3.69
C LYS A 19 -0.33 8.63 4.93
N VAL A 20 -1.54 8.97 5.36
CA VAL A 20 -1.77 9.55 6.68
C VAL A 20 -1.96 8.41 7.68
N TYR A 21 -1.37 8.54 8.87
CA TYR A 21 -1.49 7.51 9.91
C TYR A 21 -2.62 7.88 10.89
N ASP A 22 -3.77 7.22 10.75
CA ASP A 22 -4.95 7.46 11.59
C ASP A 22 -4.69 7.20 13.09
N SER A 23 -3.78 6.28 13.39
CA SER A 23 -3.45 5.89 14.77
C SER A 23 -2.07 6.37 15.20
N SER A 24 -2.02 6.96 16.40
CA SER A 24 -0.76 7.31 17.07
C SER A 24 0.17 6.11 17.26
N LEU A 25 -0.38 4.89 17.39
CA LEU A 25 0.41 3.67 17.53
C LEU A 25 1.18 3.36 16.23
N GLU A 26 0.53 3.46 15.07
CA GLU A 26 1.19 3.21 13.79
C GLU A 26 2.25 4.26 13.49
N TYR A 27 1.94 5.53 13.79
CA TYR A 27 2.88 6.62 13.67
C TYR A 27 4.10 6.41 14.59
N GLY A 28 3.89 5.98 15.83
CA GLY A 28 4.96 5.71 16.79
C GLY A 28 5.89 4.57 16.42
N ARG A 29 5.47 3.68 15.52
CA ARG A 29 6.32 2.60 14.98
C ARG A 29 7.28 3.11 13.91
N GLN A 30 7.08 4.33 13.38
CA GLN A 30 7.98 4.92 12.40
C GLN A 30 9.21 5.49 13.11
N THR A 31 10.38 4.99 12.75
CA THR A 31 11.67 5.47 13.29
C THR A 31 12.15 6.76 12.62
N ASP A 32 11.59 7.11 11.46
CA ASP A 32 11.93 8.31 10.68
C ASP A 32 10.94 9.47 10.87
N ALA A 33 10.04 9.36 11.86
CA ALA A 33 9.07 10.40 12.17
C ALA A 33 9.79 11.71 12.62
N PRO A 34 9.40 12.89 12.07
CA PRO A 34 10.06 14.16 12.39
C PRO A 34 9.79 14.63 13.82
N TYR A 35 8.70 14.17 14.43
CA TYR A 35 8.30 14.50 15.80
C TYR A 35 7.79 13.27 16.52
N SER A 36 8.04 13.22 17.83
CA SER A 36 7.53 12.17 18.71
C SER A 36 6.04 12.36 19.01
N ILE A 37 5.32 11.27 19.28
CA ILE A 37 3.90 11.33 19.70
C ILE A 37 3.71 12.29 20.89
N LYS A 38 4.64 12.27 21.86
CA LYS A 38 4.59 13.14 23.05
C LYS A 38 4.63 14.63 22.68
N GLU A 39 5.47 15.01 21.72
CA GLU A 39 5.61 16.39 21.25
C GLU A 39 4.36 16.83 20.50
N ILE A 40 3.85 15.95 19.63
CA ILE A 40 2.62 16.20 18.89
C ILE A 40 1.46 16.42 19.85
N LYS A 41 1.30 15.56 20.85
CA LYS A 41 0.29 15.73 21.91
C LYS A 41 0.46 17.04 22.67
N LYS A 42 1.69 17.40 23.04
CA LYS A 42 1.98 18.63 23.80
C LYS A 42 1.59 19.89 23.05
N ILE A 43 1.81 19.93 21.73
CA ILE A 43 1.57 21.11 20.91
C ILE A 43 0.15 21.13 20.34
N MET A 44 -0.38 20.00 19.86
CA MET A 44 -1.71 19.90 19.23
C MET A 44 -2.83 19.63 20.23
N GLY A 45 -2.53 19.18 21.44
CA GLY A 45 -3.52 18.78 22.46
C GLY A 45 -4.03 17.34 22.31
N GLY A 46 -3.75 16.69 21.18
CA GLY A 46 -4.17 15.30 20.94
C GLY A 46 -4.04 14.87 19.49
N TRP A 47 -4.16 13.56 19.26
CA TRP A 47 -4.11 12.97 17.93
C TRP A 47 -5.36 13.33 17.09
N GLY A 48 -6.56 13.28 17.70
CA GLY A 48 -7.79 13.72 17.03
C GLY A 48 -7.77 15.19 16.62
N MET A 49 -7.14 16.05 17.42
CA MET A 49 -7.01 17.47 17.11
C MET A 49 -6.05 17.69 15.93
N LEU A 50 -4.99 16.87 15.82
CA LEU A 50 -4.07 16.92 14.68
C LEU A 50 -4.83 16.70 13.36
N PHE A 51 -5.72 15.72 13.26
CA PHE A 51 -6.52 15.51 12.05
C PHE A 51 -7.44 16.67 11.75
N LYS A 52 -8.06 17.24 12.78
CA LYS A 52 -8.91 18.43 12.60
C LYS A 52 -8.11 19.58 12.00
N TYR A 53 -6.89 19.81 12.47
CA TYR A 53 -6.01 20.82 11.91
C TYR A 53 -5.52 20.47 10.50
N LEU A 54 -5.14 19.21 10.25
CA LEU A 54 -4.72 18.77 8.92
C LEU A 54 -5.84 18.95 7.90
N ASN A 55 -7.07 18.55 8.22
CA ASN A 55 -8.22 18.74 7.33
C ASN A 55 -8.59 20.22 7.12
N THR A 56 -8.28 21.09 8.09
CA THR A 56 -8.59 22.53 8.00
C THR A 56 -7.52 23.31 7.23
N ASP A 57 -6.23 23.12 7.55
CA ASP A 57 -5.12 23.84 6.89
C ASP A 57 -4.66 23.14 5.59
N TYR A 58 -4.84 21.83 5.48
CA TYR A 58 -4.42 20.99 4.34
C TYR A 58 -5.55 20.06 3.86
N PRO A 59 -6.69 20.60 3.39
CA PRO A 59 -7.82 19.78 2.93
C PRO A 59 -7.49 18.90 1.71
N ASP A 60 -6.50 19.30 0.90
CA ASP A 60 -6.06 18.56 -0.29
C ASP A 60 -4.93 17.55 0.00
N LEU A 61 -4.54 17.35 1.26
CA LEU A 61 -3.44 16.46 1.65
C LEU A 61 -3.59 15.05 1.07
N GLU A 62 -4.81 14.53 1.07
CA GLU A 62 -5.12 13.20 0.53
C GLU A 62 -4.96 13.15 -1.00
N LYS A 63 -5.28 14.24 -1.71
CA LYS A 63 -5.04 14.37 -3.15
C LYS A 63 -3.55 14.53 -3.47
N ASP A 64 -2.80 15.23 -2.63
CA ASP A 64 -1.35 15.38 -2.79
C ASP A 64 -0.63 14.05 -2.55
N ILE A 65 -1.09 13.26 -1.59
CA ILE A 65 -0.63 11.87 -1.38
C ILE A 65 -0.88 11.02 -2.62
N ASP A 66 -2.08 11.08 -3.20
CA ASP A 66 -2.42 10.31 -4.40
C ASP A 66 -1.57 10.71 -5.62
N LYS A 67 -1.33 12.02 -5.78
CA LYS A 67 -0.43 12.55 -6.83
C LYS A 67 1.03 12.13 -6.62
N GLU A 68 1.54 12.15 -5.38
CA GLU A 68 2.90 11.70 -5.07
C GLU A 68 3.06 10.20 -5.35
N LYS A 69 2.06 9.38 -4.95
CA LYS A 69 1.98 7.95 -5.29
C LYS A 69 2.01 7.71 -6.80
N LEU A 70 1.32 8.52 -7.59
CA LEU A 70 1.30 8.41 -9.05
C LEU A 70 2.68 8.72 -9.67
N LYS A 71 3.40 9.73 -9.14
CA LYS A 71 4.75 10.09 -9.59
C LYS A 71 5.78 9.00 -9.30
N ASP A 72 5.72 8.39 -8.12
CA ASP A 72 6.64 7.31 -7.73
C ASP A 72 6.44 6.05 -8.59
N ARG A 73 5.18 5.72 -8.91
CA ARG A 73 4.85 4.63 -9.86
C ARG A 73 5.38 4.88 -11.27
N GLY A 74 5.46 6.14 -11.71
CA GLY A 74 6.06 6.52 -12.99
C GLY A 74 7.57 6.25 -13.07
N ASN A 75 8.25 6.16 -11.93
CA ASN A 75 9.68 5.80 -11.86
C ASN A 75 9.91 4.31 -11.55
N LEU A 76 8.95 3.61 -10.94
CA LEU A 76 9.03 2.17 -10.67
C LEU A 76 9.13 1.30 -11.95
N PHE A 77 8.71 1.82 -13.10
CA PHE A 77 8.84 1.16 -14.40
C PHE A 77 10.01 1.65 -15.26
N LYS A 78 10.78 2.65 -14.80
CA LYS A 78 11.95 3.15 -15.53
C LYS A 78 13.24 2.41 -15.18
N ASP A 79 13.29 1.83 -13.99
CA ASP A 79 14.47 1.08 -13.49
C ASP A 79 14.38 -0.44 -13.70
N LYS A 80 13.35 -0.93 -14.40
CA LYS A 80 13.38 -2.31 -14.87
C LYS A 80 14.25 -2.36 -16.13
N PRO A 81 15.42 -3.03 -16.14
CA PRO A 81 16.00 -3.44 -17.40
C PRO A 81 14.92 -4.24 -18.11
N ALA A 82 14.63 -3.87 -19.37
CA ALA A 82 13.67 -4.57 -20.21
C ALA A 82 13.96 -6.07 -20.06
N PHE A 83 13.03 -6.81 -19.44
CA PHE A 83 13.14 -8.26 -19.31
C PHE A 83 13.56 -8.79 -20.68
N PRO A 84 14.65 -9.57 -20.80
CA PRO A 84 14.92 -10.23 -22.08
C PRO A 84 13.66 -11.04 -22.40
N LYS A 85 13.15 -10.90 -23.63
CA LYS A 85 12.01 -11.67 -24.15
C LYS A 85 12.33 -13.16 -23.99
N SER A 86 12.03 -13.72 -22.83
CA SER A 86 12.20 -15.13 -22.57
C SER A 86 11.21 -15.84 -23.48
N LYS A 87 11.75 -16.61 -24.43
CA LYS A 87 11.02 -17.56 -25.26
C LYS A 87 10.42 -18.60 -24.32
N VAL A 88 9.25 -18.32 -23.74
CA VAL A 88 8.48 -19.33 -23.02
C VAL A 88 7.97 -20.32 -24.07
N PRO A 89 8.39 -21.60 -24.06
CA PRO A 89 7.84 -22.58 -24.99
C PRO A 89 6.35 -22.74 -24.70
N LYS A 90 5.52 -22.65 -25.75
CA LYS A 90 4.07 -22.81 -25.63
C LYS A 90 3.75 -24.17 -25.02
N PRO A 91 2.78 -24.25 -24.10
CA PRO A 91 2.34 -25.53 -23.57
C PRO A 91 1.80 -26.43 -24.70
N PRO A 92 2.06 -27.75 -24.65
CA PRO A 92 1.55 -28.68 -25.65
C PRO A 92 0.01 -28.73 -25.59
N LYS A 93 -0.62 -28.77 -26.77
CA LYS A 93 -2.09 -28.83 -26.91
C LYS A 93 -2.63 -30.12 -26.26
N PRO A 94 -3.76 -30.08 -25.54
CA PRO A 94 -4.37 -31.28 -24.99
C PRO A 94 -4.88 -32.19 -26.11
N SER A 95 -4.32 -33.40 -26.18
CA SER A 95 -4.79 -34.49 -27.06
C SER A 95 -5.97 -35.18 -26.38
N MET A 96 -7.16 -35.09 -26.98
CA MET A 96 -8.40 -35.71 -26.51
C MET A 96 -8.29 -37.24 -26.59
N SER A 97 -7.78 -37.87 -25.53
CA SER A 97 -7.77 -39.33 -25.40
C SER A 97 -9.06 -39.76 -24.71
N LYS A 98 -9.95 -40.36 -25.50
CA LYS A 98 -11.28 -40.85 -25.14
C LYS A 98 -11.17 -41.92 -24.04
N VAL A 99 -11.61 -41.59 -22.83
CA VAL A 99 -11.74 -42.57 -21.72
C VAL A 99 -12.97 -43.42 -22.00
N THR A 100 -12.76 -44.69 -22.33
CA THR A 100 -13.83 -45.69 -22.49
C THR A 100 -14.19 -46.24 -21.12
N LEU A 101 -15.38 -45.90 -20.60
CA LEU A 101 -15.96 -46.52 -19.42
C LEU A 101 -16.33 -47.97 -19.76
N THR A 102 -15.61 -48.93 -19.18
CA THR A 102 -16.02 -50.35 -19.19
C THR A 102 -16.72 -50.64 -17.87
N THR A 103 -18.04 -50.83 -17.94
CA THR A 103 -18.87 -51.30 -16.83
C THR A 103 -18.58 -52.78 -16.60
N GLY A 104 -17.90 -53.10 -15.49
CA GLY A 104 -17.63 -54.46 -15.04
C GLY A 104 -18.49 -54.82 -13.84
N ARG A 105 -19.45 -55.73 -14.05
CA ARG A 105 -20.34 -56.37 -13.09
C ARG A 105 -19.69 -57.63 -12.51
N ASN A 106 -19.66 -57.79 -11.19
CA ASN A 106 -19.73 -59.07 -10.45
C ASN A 106 -20.12 -58.73 -8.99
N GLU A 107 -21.30 -59.07 -8.47
CA GLU A 107 -21.78 -60.40 -8.06
C GLU A 107 -20.81 -61.12 -7.10
N THR A 108 -21.22 -61.24 -5.82
CA THR A 108 -21.25 -62.49 -5.00
C THR A 108 -20.40 -62.54 -3.71
N ASN A 109 -21.10 -62.70 -2.57
CA ASN A 109 -20.80 -63.39 -1.28
C ASN A 109 -19.48 -63.08 -0.52
N THR A 110 -19.44 -62.94 0.81
CA THR A 110 -20.04 -63.74 1.91
C THR A 110 -20.22 -62.88 3.16
#